data_AF-A0A3M2AKF8-F1
#
_entry.id   AF-A0A3M2AKF8-F1
#
_cell.length_a   1.000
_cell.length_b   1.000
_cell.length_c   1.000
_cell.angle_alpha   90.00
_cell.angle_beta   90.00
_cell.angle_gamma   90.00
#
_symmetry.space_group_name_H-M   'P 1'
#
loop_
_entity.id
_entity.type
_entity.pdbx_description
1 polymer ?
#
loop_
_entity_poly.entity_id
_entity_poly.type
_entity_poly.pdbx_seq_one_letter_code
_entity_poly.pdbx_strand_id
1 'polypeptide(L)'
;MRGAASYLWLPLLLAGCAGRGDGIAVGDHWIPGPAIDRAVTEMKGSFPQWGRDSLAWAILDGGWGPAWILHDELAAASEAARREAEILAARLRAGEDFADLAAEHDLGRPLGGAGSGVGPFAPTPFELGSGRVAAAVAALEPGEWAGPLRTIQGWELVQLLDRAAVPRNRAAVQVRRIVIPVGGEEDRRRAVEAWNTLPLAGSAERLERLPFRFRDGRLARDS
;
A
#
# COMPACT_ATOMS: atom_id res chain seq x y z
N MET A 1 -33.14 -27.51 -45.13
CA MET A 1 -32.17 -26.54 -45.69
C MET A 1 -31.77 -25.57 -44.59
N ARG A 2 -30.45 -25.52 -44.36
CA ARG A 2 -29.59 -24.72 -43.46
C ARG A 2 -30.23 -23.70 -42.49
N GLY A 3 -29.97 -23.91 -41.20
CA GLY A 3 -30.23 -22.97 -40.11
C GLY A 3 -29.22 -21.81 -40.08
N ALA A 4 -29.70 -20.64 -39.68
CA ALA A 4 -28.91 -19.45 -39.44
C ALA A 4 -28.46 -19.43 -37.97
N ALA A 5 -27.18 -19.68 -37.73
CA ALA A 5 -26.54 -19.43 -36.44
C ALA A 5 -26.11 -17.95 -36.42
N SER A 6 -26.90 -17.12 -35.74
CA SER A 6 -26.53 -15.74 -35.43
C SER A 6 -25.40 -15.76 -34.40
N TYR A 7 -24.17 -15.55 -34.86
CA TYR A 7 -23.04 -15.28 -33.99
C TYR A 7 -23.22 -13.89 -33.39
N LEU A 8 -23.71 -13.84 -32.14
CA LEU A 8 -23.60 -12.67 -31.28
C LEU A 8 -22.12 -12.45 -30.99
N TRP A 9 -21.51 -11.55 -31.75
CA TRP A 9 -20.22 -10.98 -31.45
C TRP A 9 -20.40 -10.13 -30.19
N LEU A 10 -20.07 -10.70 -29.03
CA LEU A 10 -19.94 -9.91 -27.80
C LEU A 10 -18.71 -9.02 -28.01
N PRO A 11 -18.82 -7.68 -28.05
CA PRO A 11 -17.63 -6.87 -28.01
C PRO A 11 -17.03 -7.08 -26.62
N LEU A 12 -15.79 -7.58 -26.60
CA LEU A 12 -14.94 -7.51 -25.43
C LEU A 12 -14.79 -6.02 -25.12
N LEU A 13 -15.56 -5.51 -24.16
CA LEU A 13 -15.39 -4.15 -23.64
C LEU A 13 -14.07 -4.14 -22.89
N LEU A 14 -12.98 -3.87 -23.61
CA LEU A 14 -11.76 -3.34 -23.05
C LEU A 14 -12.15 -2.00 -22.42
N ALA A 15 -12.36 -1.99 -21.10
CA ALA A 15 -12.51 -0.78 -20.33
C ALA A 15 -11.17 -0.04 -20.39
N GLY A 16 -11.00 0.78 -21.43
CA GLY A 16 -9.79 1.53 -21.72
C GLY A 16 -9.35 2.33 -20.50
N CYS A 17 -8.12 2.07 -20.03
CA CYS A 17 -7.42 2.93 -19.09
C CYS A 17 -7.00 4.27 -19.74
N ALA A 18 -7.19 4.44 -21.05
CA ALA A 18 -7.01 5.69 -21.77
C ALA A 18 -8.03 6.73 -21.28
N GLY A 19 -7.61 7.60 -20.36
CA GLY A 19 -8.42 8.68 -19.80
C GLY A 19 -8.46 8.75 -18.27
N ARG A 20 -7.93 7.75 -17.55
CA ARG A 20 -7.71 7.89 -16.10
C ARG A 20 -6.56 8.88 -15.93
N GLY A 21 -6.83 10.07 -15.38
CA GLY A 21 -5.93 11.24 -15.35
C GLY A 21 -4.52 11.01 -14.78
N ASP A 22 -4.12 11.74 -13.74
CA ASP A 22 -2.78 11.59 -13.16
C ASP A 22 -2.69 10.33 -12.28
N GLY A 23 -1.87 9.33 -12.66
CA GLY A 23 -1.66 8.09 -11.92
C GLY A 23 -0.97 6.97 -12.71
N ILE A 24 -0.94 5.78 -12.12
CA ILE A 24 -0.35 4.55 -12.68
C ILE A 24 -1.41 3.45 -12.67
N ALA A 25 -1.59 2.77 -13.80
CA ALA A 25 -2.38 1.56 -13.91
C ALA A 25 -1.45 0.34 -14.01
N VAL A 26 -1.82 -0.74 -13.32
CA VAL A 26 -1.20 -2.06 -13.45
C VAL A 26 -2.30 -3.05 -13.80
N GLY A 27 -2.35 -3.49 -15.07
CA GLY A 27 -3.56 -4.10 -15.63
C GLY A 27 -4.75 -3.14 -15.52
N ASP A 28 -5.83 -3.62 -14.92
CA ASP A 28 -7.05 -2.83 -14.68
C ASP A 28 -7.03 -2.03 -13.36
N HIS A 29 -6.01 -2.25 -12.53
CA HIS A 29 -5.89 -1.70 -11.19
C HIS A 29 -5.25 -0.31 -11.22
N TRP A 30 -5.94 0.68 -10.65
CA TRP A 30 -5.54 2.09 -10.72
C TRP A 30 -4.99 2.63 -9.40
N ILE A 31 -3.82 3.26 -9.48
CA ILE A 31 -3.17 3.98 -8.39
C ILE A 31 -3.20 5.49 -8.71
N PRO A 32 -4.01 6.29 -8.00
CA PRO A 32 -4.09 7.73 -8.21
C PRO A 32 -2.76 8.44 -7.90
N GLY A 33 -2.30 9.29 -8.82
CA GLY A 33 -1.12 10.14 -8.66
C GLY A 33 -1.13 10.96 -7.37
N PRO A 34 -2.24 11.64 -7.01
CA PRO A 34 -2.34 12.39 -5.76
C PRO A 34 -2.14 11.55 -4.49
N ALA A 35 -2.47 10.25 -4.53
CA ALA A 35 -2.21 9.36 -3.40
C ALA A 35 -0.71 9.10 -3.25
N ILE A 36 -0.01 8.86 -4.37
CA ILE A 36 1.45 8.69 -4.42
C ILE A 36 2.14 9.96 -3.90
N ASP A 37 1.72 11.12 -4.38
CA ASP A 37 2.34 12.39 -4.00
C ASP A 37 2.18 12.73 -2.52
N ARG A 38 1.04 12.37 -1.92
CA ARG A 38 0.82 12.52 -0.47
C ARG A 38 1.79 11.63 0.31
N ALA A 39 1.89 10.35 -0.05
CA ALA A 39 2.80 9.42 0.63
C ALA A 39 4.28 9.84 0.50
N VAL A 40 4.68 10.33 -0.67
CA VAL A 40 6.02 10.91 -0.88
C VAL A 40 6.25 12.14 -0.01
N THR A 41 5.24 12.99 0.15
CA THR A 41 5.33 14.21 0.97
C THR A 41 5.50 13.87 2.45
N GLU A 42 4.77 12.87 2.97
CA GLU A 42 4.95 12.35 4.32
C GLU A 42 6.39 11.85 4.56
N MET A 43 6.99 11.15 3.59
CA MET A 43 8.39 10.72 3.70
C MET A 43 9.40 11.85 3.56
N LYS A 44 9.11 12.85 2.73
CA LYS A 44 10.08 13.90 2.39
C LYS A 44 10.54 14.72 3.58
N GLY A 45 9.69 14.92 4.59
CA GLY A 45 10.08 15.60 5.83
C GLY A 45 11.20 14.86 6.58
N SER A 46 11.13 13.53 6.61
CA SER A 46 12.13 12.69 7.27
C SER A 46 13.31 12.32 6.39
N PHE A 47 13.12 12.25 5.07
CA PHE A 47 14.12 11.78 4.11
C PHE A 47 14.39 12.83 3.02
N PRO A 48 14.82 14.05 3.38
CA PRO A 48 15.00 15.14 2.43
C PRO A 48 16.05 14.81 1.35
N GLN A 49 17.03 13.96 1.70
CA GLN A 49 18.12 13.56 0.81
C GLN A 49 17.72 12.60 -0.33
N TRP A 50 16.56 11.96 -0.23
CA TRP A 50 16.07 11.03 -1.27
C TRP A 50 15.28 11.80 -2.33
N GLY A 51 15.50 11.52 -3.62
CA GLY A 51 14.66 12.08 -4.69
C GLY A 51 13.18 11.71 -4.52
N ARG A 52 12.26 12.56 -5.00
CA ARG A 52 10.81 12.27 -4.93
C ARG A 52 10.47 10.96 -5.65
N ASP A 53 11.08 10.73 -6.80
CA ASP A 53 10.85 9.52 -7.61
C ASP A 53 11.39 8.27 -6.92
N SER A 54 12.57 8.38 -6.28
CA SER A 54 13.13 7.29 -5.47
C SER A 54 12.25 6.94 -4.27
N LEU A 55 11.67 7.94 -3.60
CA LEU A 55 10.71 7.72 -2.52
C LEU A 55 9.41 7.12 -3.04
N ALA A 56 8.88 7.62 -4.15
CA ALA A 56 7.67 7.08 -4.78
C ALA A 56 7.85 5.59 -5.09
N TRP A 57 8.98 5.24 -5.72
CA TRP A 57 9.32 3.85 -6.00
C TRP A 57 9.46 3.02 -4.72
N ALA A 58 10.22 3.49 -3.72
CA ALA A 58 10.40 2.76 -2.48
C ALA A 58 9.08 2.49 -1.74
N ILE A 59 8.13 3.42 -1.78
CA ILE A 59 6.80 3.24 -1.20
C ILE A 59 6.01 2.18 -1.99
N LEU A 60 5.96 2.33 -3.32
CA LEU A 60 5.20 1.43 -4.21
C LEU A 60 5.76 0.00 -4.18
N ASP A 61 7.05 -0.15 -4.39
CA ASP A 61 7.75 -1.44 -4.41
C ASP A 61 7.85 -2.07 -3.01
N GLY A 62 7.83 -1.26 -1.96
CA GLY A 62 7.71 -1.69 -0.57
C GLY A 62 6.35 -2.30 -0.21
N GLY A 63 5.61 -2.85 -1.18
CA GLY A 63 4.34 -3.53 -0.98
C GLY A 63 3.09 -2.64 -1.09
N TRP A 64 3.22 -1.32 -1.29
CA TRP A 64 2.03 -0.49 -1.46
C TRP A 64 1.41 -0.62 -2.85
N GLY A 65 2.21 -0.79 -3.90
CA GLY A 65 1.74 -1.07 -5.27
C GLY A 65 0.87 -2.34 -5.32
N PRO A 66 1.38 -3.51 -4.90
CA PRO A 66 0.59 -4.73 -4.74
C PRO A 66 -0.67 -4.55 -3.87
N ALA A 67 -0.63 -3.69 -2.85
CA ALA A 67 -1.80 -3.44 -2.00
C ALA A 67 -2.98 -2.84 -2.79
N TRP A 68 -2.72 -1.99 -3.79
CA TRP A 68 -3.81 -1.47 -4.63
C TRP A 68 -4.48 -2.58 -5.43
N ILE A 69 -3.71 -3.54 -5.93
CA ILE A 69 -4.22 -4.70 -6.66
C ILE A 69 -5.05 -5.59 -5.72
N LEU A 70 -4.50 -6.00 -4.57
CA LEU A 70 -5.19 -6.83 -3.58
C LEU A 70 -6.55 -6.24 -3.18
N HIS A 71 -6.56 -4.94 -2.87
CA HIS A 71 -7.76 -4.28 -2.38
C HIS A 71 -8.81 -4.05 -3.48
N ASP A 72 -8.41 -4.00 -4.74
CA ASP A 72 -9.31 -3.91 -5.90
C ASP A 72 -9.90 -5.30 -6.24
N GLU A 73 -9.05 -6.34 -6.30
CA GLU A 73 -9.49 -7.73 -6.51
C GLU A 73 -10.43 -8.23 -5.41
N LEU A 74 -10.18 -7.82 -4.16
CA LEU A 74 -10.98 -8.20 -2.99
C LEU A 74 -11.83 -7.02 -2.47
N ALA A 75 -12.43 -6.23 -3.37
CA ALA A 75 -13.13 -4.99 -3.02
C ALA A 75 -14.13 -5.11 -1.85
N ALA A 76 -14.96 -6.17 -1.82
CA ALA A 76 -15.94 -6.37 -0.75
C ALA A 76 -15.29 -6.64 0.62
N ALA A 77 -14.27 -7.50 0.67
CA ALA A 77 -13.52 -7.78 1.90
C ALA A 77 -12.70 -6.57 2.35
N SER A 78 -12.08 -5.88 1.40
CA SER A 78 -11.37 -4.61 1.59
C SER A 78 -12.27 -3.54 2.20
N GLU A 79 -13.49 -3.39 1.71
CA GLU A 79 -14.45 -2.41 2.23
C GLU A 79 -14.94 -2.77 3.63
N ALA A 80 -15.19 -4.05 3.91
CA ALA A 80 -15.55 -4.51 5.26
C ALA A 80 -14.40 -4.23 6.26
N ALA A 81 -13.17 -4.60 5.90
CA ALA A 81 -11.98 -4.34 6.72
C ALA A 81 -11.72 -2.84 6.90
N ARG A 82 -11.98 -2.00 5.89
CA ARG A 82 -11.88 -0.54 5.99
C ARG A 82 -12.82 -0.01 7.08
N ARG A 83 -14.08 -0.44 7.07
CA ARG A 83 -15.09 0.02 8.04
C ARG A 83 -14.72 -0.37 9.46
N GLU A 84 -14.23 -1.59 9.66
CA GLU A 84 -13.73 -2.03 10.97
C GLU A 84 -12.54 -1.17 11.43
N ALA A 85 -11.57 -0.93 10.56
CA ALA A 85 -10.45 -0.04 10.86
C ALA A 85 -10.90 1.40 11.19
N GLU A 86 -11.92 1.91 10.52
CA GLU A 86 -12.51 3.23 10.80
C GLU A 86 -13.21 3.30 12.16
N ILE A 87 -13.86 2.21 12.59
CA ILE A 87 -14.46 2.10 13.92
C ILE A 87 -13.36 2.17 14.99
N LEU A 88 -12.26 1.41 14.81
CA LEU A 88 -11.13 1.46 15.74
C LEU A 88 -10.45 2.82 15.75
N ALA A 89 -10.29 3.45 14.59
CA ALA A 89 -9.78 4.82 14.50
C ALA A 89 -10.69 5.82 15.24
N ALA A 90 -12.01 5.62 15.23
CA ALA A 90 -12.95 6.44 15.99
C ALA A 90 -12.81 6.22 17.51
N ARG A 91 -12.65 4.97 17.96
CA ARG A 91 -12.36 4.61 19.36
C ARG A 91 -11.07 5.27 19.87
N LEU A 92 -9.98 5.19 19.10
CA LEU A 92 -8.71 5.84 19.41
C LEU A 92 -8.86 7.38 19.54
N ARG A 93 -9.62 8.01 18.63
CA ARG A 93 -9.88 9.47 18.71
C ARG A 93 -10.74 9.84 19.92
N ALA A 94 -11.57 8.91 20.40
CA ALA A 94 -12.36 9.09 21.62
C ALA A 94 -11.55 8.90 22.92
N GLY A 95 -10.26 8.54 22.80
CA GLY A 95 -9.34 8.43 23.94
C GLY A 95 -9.11 7.01 24.45
N GLU A 96 -9.57 6.00 23.73
CA GLU A 96 -9.26 4.60 24.06
C GLU A 96 -7.78 4.29 23.80
N ASP A 97 -7.18 3.44 24.64
CA ASP A 97 -5.75 3.14 24.55
C ASP A 97 -5.43 2.22 23.36
N PHE A 98 -4.36 2.56 22.64
CA PHE A 98 -3.96 1.81 21.46
C PHE A 98 -3.46 0.39 21.80
N ALA A 99 -2.81 0.20 22.95
CA ALA A 99 -2.34 -1.11 23.39
C ALA A 99 -3.51 -2.05 23.67
N ASP A 100 -4.56 -1.55 24.30
CA ASP A 100 -5.77 -2.33 24.59
C ASP A 100 -6.46 -2.77 23.29
N LEU A 101 -6.67 -1.85 22.34
CA LEU A 101 -7.21 -2.19 21.03
C LEU A 101 -6.33 -3.16 20.25
N ALA A 102 -5.00 -2.98 20.27
CA ALA A 102 -4.10 -3.91 19.60
C ALA A 102 -4.19 -5.31 20.20
N ALA A 103 -4.26 -5.42 21.53
CA ALA A 103 -4.40 -6.70 22.22
C ALA A 103 -5.71 -7.42 21.86
N GLU A 104 -6.82 -6.70 21.69
CA GLU A 104 -8.10 -7.27 21.23
C GLU A 104 -7.98 -7.91 19.83
N HIS A 105 -7.20 -7.29 18.94
CA HIS A 105 -7.06 -7.70 17.54
C HIS A 105 -5.88 -8.67 17.28
N ASP A 106 -4.91 -8.76 18.20
CA ASP A 106 -3.71 -9.61 18.08
C ASP A 106 -3.94 -11.07 18.50
N LEU A 107 -5.09 -11.44 19.07
CA LEU A 107 -5.41 -12.79 19.61
C LEU A 107 -5.55 -13.89 18.54
N GLY A 108 -4.49 -14.12 17.75
CA GLY A 108 -4.39 -15.24 16.81
C GLY A 108 -3.30 -15.16 15.75
N ARG A 109 -2.49 -14.08 15.69
CA ARG A 109 -1.44 -13.96 14.66
C ARG A 109 -0.06 -13.94 15.32
N PRO A 110 0.85 -14.87 14.98
CA PRO A 110 2.25 -14.69 15.30
C PRO A 110 2.70 -13.34 14.75
N LEU A 111 3.43 -12.60 15.58
CA LEU A 111 4.25 -11.45 15.23
C LEU A 111 5.37 -11.88 14.26
N GLY A 112 4.98 -12.39 13.09
CA GLY A 112 5.83 -13.08 12.14
C GLY A 112 6.02 -12.23 10.89
N GLY A 113 7.20 -11.61 10.79
CA GLY A 113 7.70 -11.00 9.55
C GLY A 113 7.59 -9.47 9.54
N ALA A 114 8.72 -8.81 9.85
CA ALA A 114 8.97 -7.38 9.72
C ALA A 114 8.19 -6.44 10.68
N GLY A 115 8.71 -6.29 11.91
CA GLY A 115 8.68 -4.99 12.58
C GLY A 115 8.15 -4.89 14.01
N SER A 116 7.70 -5.98 14.64
CA SER A 116 7.20 -5.95 16.02
C SER A 116 8.21 -6.46 17.07
N GLY A 117 9.50 -6.33 16.78
CA GLY A 117 10.56 -6.87 17.64
C GLY A 117 11.26 -5.78 18.45
N VAL A 118 11.16 -5.86 19.77
CA VAL A 118 12.15 -5.29 20.70
C VAL A 118 13.41 -6.16 20.60
N GLY A 119 14.12 -6.06 19.47
CA GLY A 119 15.45 -6.66 19.27
C GLY A 119 16.55 -5.60 19.47
N PRO A 120 17.84 -5.98 19.49
CA PRO A 120 18.94 -5.01 19.63
C PRO A 120 18.99 -3.96 18.50
N PHE A 121 18.25 -4.19 17.41
CA PHE A 121 18.10 -3.25 16.30
C PHE A 121 16.60 -3.08 15.98
N ALA A 122 16.09 -1.87 16.17
CA ALA A 122 14.75 -1.50 15.71
C ALA A 122 14.80 -1.16 14.20
N PRO A 123 13.74 -1.49 13.42
CA PRO A 123 13.71 -1.22 11.99
C PRO A 123 13.75 0.28 11.70
N THR A 124 14.32 0.67 10.56
CA THR A 124 14.05 2.00 9.99
C THR A 124 12.64 2.03 9.38
N PRO A 125 12.05 3.21 9.10
CA PRO A 125 10.72 3.29 8.50
C PRO A 125 10.57 2.42 7.23
N PHE A 126 11.59 2.30 6.38
CA PHE A 126 11.55 1.48 5.16
C PHE A 126 11.44 -0.02 5.41
N GLU A 127 11.73 -0.50 6.61
CA GLU A 127 11.78 -1.93 6.97
C GLU A 127 10.50 -2.39 7.69
N LEU A 128 9.45 -1.56 7.73
CA LEU A 128 8.18 -1.82 8.43
C LEU A 128 7.21 -2.75 7.66
N GLY A 129 7.64 -3.42 6.60
CA GLY A 129 6.83 -4.40 5.86
C GLY A 129 5.71 -3.83 4.97
N SER A 130 5.48 -2.52 4.97
CA SER A 130 4.68 -1.83 3.96
C SER A 130 5.17 -0.39 3.75
N GLY A 131 5.40 0.01 2.50
CA GLY A 131 5.81 1.36 2.14
C GLY A 131 4.81 2.44 2.57
N ARG A 132 3.52 2.12 2.69
CA ARG A 132 2.52 3.06 3.22
C ARG A 132 2.67 3.29 4.72
N VAL A 133 2.97 2.23 5.48
CA VAL A 133 3.26 2.30 6.92
C VAL A 133 4.57 3.06 7.14
N ALA A 134 5.59 2.75 6.34
CA ALA A 134 6.85 3.50 6.30
C ALA A 134 6.62 5.01 6.14
N ALA A 135 5.78 5.40 5.17
CA ALA A 135 5.46 6.80 4.90
C ALA A 135 4.75 7.48 6.08
N ALA A 136 3.76 6.82 6.68
CA ALA A 136 3.06 7.35 7.84
C ALA A 136 4.00 7.53 9.04
N VAL A 137 4.75 6.48 9.40
CA VAL A 137 5.69 6.50 10.54
C VAL A 137 6.84 7.48 10.32
N ALA A 138 7.20 7.77 9.07
CA ALA A 138 8.13 8.83 8.76
C ALA A 138 7.61 10.22 9.16
N ALA A 139 6.30 10.45 9.29
CA ALA A 139 5.77 11.74 9.72
C ALA A 139 5.49 11.80 11.23
N LEU A 140 5.21 10.67 11.88
CA LEU A 140 4.79 10.62 13.30
C LEU A 140 5.91 10.99 14.28
N GLU A 141 5.51 11.59 15.39
CA GLU A 141 6.26 11.71 16.65
C GLU A 141 5.88 10.59 17.64
N PRO A 142 6.75 10.26 18.61
CA PRO A 142 6.43 9.26 19.63
C PRO A 142 5.12 9.57 20.37
N GLY A 143 4.27 8.55 20.54
CA GLY A 143 2.92 8.65 21.09
C GLY A 143 1.83 8.86 20.03
N GLU A 144 2.18 9.38 18.86
CA GLU A 144 1.22 9.59 17.76
C GLU A 144 0.90 8.30 17.01
N TRP A 145 -0.25 8.28 16.36
CA TRP A 145 -0.68 7.17 15.50
C TRP A 145 -1.27 7.66 14.18
N ALA A 146 -1.30 6.77 13.18
CA ALA A 146 -1.86 7.01 11.87
C ALA A 146 -2.73 5.84 11.40
N GLY A 147 -3.73 6.17 10.57
CA GLY A 147 -4.57 5.22 9.84
C GLY A 147 -6.04 5.63 9.81
N PRO A 148 -6.90 4.85 9.13
CA PRO A 148 -6.60 3.57 8.47
C PRO A 148 -5.68 3.69 7.24
N LEU A 149 -4.71 2.79 7.13
CA LEU A 149 -3.73 2.72 6.05
C LEU A 149 -4.01 1.50 5.18
N ARG A 150 -4.11 1.68 3.86
CA ARG A 150 -4.18 0.56 2.90
C ARG A 150 -2.80 -0.06 2.72
N THR A 151 -2.67 -1.35 2.96
CA THR A 151 -1.40 -2.10 2.89
C THR A 151 -1.62 -3.48 2.26
N ILE A 152 -0.55 -4.18 1.93
CA ILE A 152 -0.65 -5.55 1.40
C ILE A 152 -1.16 -6.55 2.46
N GLN A 153 -1.14 -6.19 3.75
CA GLN A 153 -1.70 -7.02 4.82
C GLN A 153 -3.20 -6.78 5.04
N GLY A 154 -3.73 -5.68 4.50
CA GLY A 154 -5.10 -5.21 4.68
C GLY A 154 -5.16 -3.74 5.11
N TRP A 155 -6.10 -3.41 6.00
CA TRP A 155 -6.16 -2.07 6.59
C TRP A 155 -5.45 -2.04 7.93
N GLU A 156 -4.61 -1.03 8.13
CA GLU A 156 -3.75 -0.94 9.30
C GLU A 156 -3.86 0.40 10.04
N LEU A 157 -3.77 0.32 11.35
CA LEU A 157 -3.48 1.46 12.23
C LEU A 157 -2.07 1.25 12.79
N VAL A 158 -1.26 2.30 12.86
CA VAL A 158 0.10 2.23 13.39
C VAL A 158 0.35 3.35 14.38
N GLN A 159 0.91 3.02 15.54
CA GLN A 159 1.37 3.95 16.57
C GLN A 159 2.89 3.93 16.62
N LEU A 160 3.52 5.11 16.67
CA LEU A 160 4.94 5.24 16.95
C LEU A 160 5.14 5.27 18.47
N LEU A 161 5.81 4.26 19.02
CA LEU A 161 6.10 4.17 20.45
C LEU A 161 7.36 4.93 20.80
N ASP A 162 8.40 4.76 19.99
CA ASP A 162 9.72 5.31 20.24
C ASP A 162 10.50 5.53 18.94
N ARG A 163 11.43 6.48 18.97
CA ARG A 163 12.35 6.79 17.89
C ARG A 163 13.73 7.07 18.47
N ALA A 164 14.73 6.32 18.00
CA ALA A 164 16.10 6.50 18.44
C ALA A 164 16.61 7.94 18.23
N ALA A 165 17.39 8.45 19.18
CA ALA A 165 17.97 9.80 19.19
C ALA A 165 19.15 9.96 18.21
N VAL A 166 18.88 9.65 16.94
CA VAL A 166 19.75 9.87 15.78
C VAL A 166 18.97 10.69 14.75
N PRO A 167 19.60 11.24 13.70
CA PRO A 167 18.87 11.91 12.64
C PRO A 167 17.70 11.05 12.13
N ARG A 168 16.53 11.68 11.98
CA ARG A 168 15.23 11.04 11.72
C ARG A 168 15.25 10.05 10.55
N ASN A 169 16.05 10.32 9.53
CA ASN A 169 16.27 9.46 8.36
C ASN A 169 17.06 8.16 8.62
N ARG A 170 17.65 7.99 9.80
CA ARG A 170 18.40 6.79 10.22
C ARG A 170 17.87 6.23 11.53
N ALA A 171 16.83 6.84 12.08
CA ALA A 171 16.29 6.46 13.37
C ALA A 171 15.60 5.11 13.28
N ALA A 172 16.08 4.19 14.10
CA ALA A 172 15.34 3.03 14.52
C ALA A 172 14.00 3.47 15.12
N VAL A 173 12.91 2.80 14.78
CA VAL A 173 11.58 3.08 15.31
C VAL A 173 10.97 1.85 15.96
N GLN A 174 10.25 2.06 17.06
CA GLN A 174 9.40 1.05 17.67
C GLN A 174 7.95 1.41 17.38
N VAL A 175 7.18 0.46 16.85
CA VAL A 175 5.79 0.69 16.48
C VAL A 175 4.87 -0.38 17.06
N ARG A 176 3.62 0.00 17.28
CA ARG A 176 2.51 -0.91 17.53
C ARG A 176 1.53 -0.84 16.38
N ARG A 177 0.94 -1.96 15.98
CA ARG A 177 0.06 -2.03 14.81
C ARG A 177 -1.23 -2.76 15.16
N ILE A 178 -2.31 -2.36 14.49
CA ILE A 178 -3.57 -3.11 14.44
C ILE A 178 -3.80 -3.44 12.97
N VAL A 179 -3.97 -4.72 12.65
CA VAL A 179 -4.11 -5.19 11.25
C VAL A 179 -5.46 -5.86 11.06
N ILE A 180 -6.31 -5.24 10.26
CA ILE A 180 -7.56 -5.82 9.80
C ILE A 180 -7.29 -6.45 8.42
N PRO A 181 -7.22 -7.79 8.33
CA PRO A 181 -6.73 -8.46 7.14
C PRO A 181 -7.66 -8.31 5.94
N VAL A 182 -7.06 -8.22 4.76
CA VAL A 182 -7.76 -8.39 3.47
C VAL A 182 -7.14 -9.58 2.77
N GLY A 183 -7.93 -10.63 2.54
CA GLY A 183 -7.46 -11.88 1.94
C GLY A 183 -6.45 -12.66 2.80
N GLY A 184 -6.03 -13.79 2.25
CA GLY A 184 -5.00 -14.66 2.80
C GLY A 184 -3.64 -14.49 2.13
N GLU A 185 -2.68 -15.30 2.53
CA GLU A 185 -1.32 -15.28 1.99
C GLU A 185 -1.27 -15.50 0.47
N GLU A 186 -2.13 -16.40 -0.04
CA GLU A 186 -2.23 -16.67 -1.46
C GLU A 186 -2.70 -15.44 -2.26
N ASP A 187 -3.67 -14.68 -1.73
CA ASP A 187 -4.17 -13.47 -2.38
C ASP A 187 -3.09 -12.39 -2.46
N ARG A 188 -2.31 -12.23 -1.38
CA ARG A 188 -1.15 -11.31 -1.36
C ARG A 188 -0.10 -11.74 -2.37
N ARG A 189 0.21 -13.03 -2.44
CA ARG A 189 1.17 -13.57 -3.41
C ARG A 189 0.74 -13.26 -4.84
N ARG A 190 -0.54 -13.47 -5.17
CA ARG A 190 -1.09 -13.14 -6.50
C ARG A 190 -1.03 -11.64 -6.78
N ALA A 191 -1.36 -10.79 -5.83
CA ALA A 191 -1.26 -9.34 -5.99
C ALA A 191 0.19 -8.87 -6.22
N VAL A 192 1.17 -9.49 -5.55
CA VAL A 192 2.60 -9.23 -5.79
C VAL A 192 3.03 -9.74 -7.17
N GLU A 193 2.58 -10.91 -7.59
CA GLU A 193 2.86 -11.43 -8.94
C GLU A 193 2.28 -10.50 -10.02
N ALA A 194 1.02 -10.08 -9.86
CA ALA A 194 0.33 -9.15 -10.74
C ALA A 194 1.06 -7.80 -10.82
N TRP A 195 1.52 -7.25 -9.68
CA TRP A 195 2.33 -6.02 -9.63
C TRP A 195 3.60 -6.10 -10.47
N ASN A 196 4.19 -7.29 -10.60
CA ASN A 196 5.43 -7.50 -11.34
C ASN A 196 5.22 -7.89 -12.81
N THR A 197 4.05 -8.41 -13.18
CA THR A 197 3.83 -9.05 -14.48
C THR A 197 2.80 -8.36 -15.36
N LEU A 198 1.79 -7.69 -14.78
CA LEU A 198 0.73 -7.06 -15.58
C LEU A 198 1.23 -5.83 -16.34
N PRO A 199 0.58 -5.48 -17.48
CA PRO A 199 0.90 -4.30 -18.24
C PRO A 199 0.79 -3.00 -17.43
N LEU A 200 1.63 -2.02 -17.75
CA LEU A 200 1.62 -0.68 -17.14
C LEU A 200 1.00 0.33 -18.11
N ALA A 201 0.13 1.19 -17.58
CA ALA A 201 -0.38 2.35 -18.30
C ALA A 201 -0.45 3.57 -17.35
N GLY A 202 -0.64 4.77 -17.89
CA GLY A 202 -0.64 6.02 -17.12
C GLY A 202 -0.11 7.18 -17.96
N SER A 203 0.07 8.34 -17.33
CA SER A 203 0.68 9.49 -18.02
C SER A 203 2.16 9.21 -18.33
N ALA A 204 2.65 9.69 -19.48
CA ALA A 204 4.07 9.56 -19.84
C ALA A 204 4.99 10.07 -18.72
N GLU A 205 4.65 11.21 -18.11
CA GLU A 205 5.38 11.78 -16.98
C GLU A 205 5.48 10.82 -15.79
N ARG A 206 4.40 10.11 -15.42
CA ARG A 206 4.40 9.15 -14.31
C ARG A 206 5.22 7.91 -14.66
N LEU A 207 5.04 7.38 -15.87
CA LEU A 207 5.72 6.16 -16.31
C LEU A 207 7.22 6.35 -16.48
N GLU A 208 7.66 7.52 -16.97
CA GLU A 208 9.09 7.85 -17.12
C GLU A 208 9.83 7.97 -15.79
N ARG A 209 9.12 8.33 -14.71
CA ARG A 209 9.66 8.40 -13.33
C ARG A 209 9.82 7.03 -12.67
N LEU A 210 9.25 5.97 -13.23
CA LEU A 210 9.43 4.61 -12.73
C LEU A 210 10.77 4.01 -13.20
N PRO A 211 11.40 3.13 -12.39
CA PRO A 211 12.66 2.49 -12.79
C PRO A 211 12.53 1.75 -14.13
N PHE A 212 13.54 1.87 -14.99
CA PHE A 212 13.56 1.20 -16.30
C PHE A 212 13.21 -0.29 -16.20
N ARG A 213 13.82 -1.01 -15.24
CA ARG A 213 13.58 -2.45 -15.03
C ARG A 213 12.13 -2.79 -14.67
N PHE A 214 11.41 -1.88 -14.03
CA PHE A 214 10.01 -2.11 -13.67
C PHE A 214 9.07 -1.89 -14.86
N ARG A 215 9.43 -0.99 -15.79
CA ARG A 215 8.62 -0.66 -16.98
C ARG A 215 8.98 -1.45 -18.23
N ASP A 216 10.20 -1.99 -18.31
CA ASP A 216 10.71 -2.71 -19.47
C ASP A 216 9.80 -3.88 -19.84
N GLY A 217 9.42 -3.95 -21.13
CA GLY A 217 8.50 -4.98 -21.65
C GLY A 217 7.05 -4.91 -21.14
N ARG A 218 6.69 -3.97 -20.26
CA ARG A 218 5.37 -3.92 -19.61
C ARG A 218 4.48 -2.76 -20.04
N LEU A 219 5.02 -1.73 -20.68
CA LEU A 219 4.20 -0.60 -21.16
C LEU A 219 3.12 -1.11 -22.12
N ALA A 220 1.85 -0.84 -21.80
CA ALA A 220 0.74 -1.12 -22.68
C ALA A 220 1.00 -0.40 -24.02
N ARG A 221 0.95 -1.15 -25.12
CA ARG A 221 0.99 -0.54 -26.45
C ARG A 221 -0.29 0.27 -26.63
N ASP A 222 -0.16 1.49 -27.14
CA ASP A 222 -1.24 2.45 -27.32
C ASP A 222 -2.57 1.75 -27.67
N SER A 223 -3.59 1.99 -26.83
CA SER A 223 -4.99 1.67 -27.13
C SER A 223 -5.64 2.82 -27.89
#